data_AF-A0A9X5GTI2-F1
#
_entry.id   AF-A0A9X5GTI2-F1
#
_cell.length_a   1.000
_cell.length_b   1.000
_cell.length_c   1.000
_cell.angle_alpha   90.00
_cell.angle_beta   90.00
_cell.angle_gamma   90.00
#
_symmetry.space_group_name_H-M   'P 1'
#
loop_
_entity.id
_entity.type
_entity.pdbx_description
1 polymer ?
#
loop_
_entity_poly.entity_id
_entity_poly.type
_entity_poly.pdbx_seq_one_letter_code
_entity_poly.pdbx_strand_id
1 'polypeptide(L)' 'MKELMENEAFCTGMNVGVHLYQQKVITAHKCRKPLVIGDSLYYVQDGRERLQEVLEEICK' A
#
# COMPACT_ATOMS: atom_id res chain seq x y z
N MET A 1 -15.25 -30.04 12.89
CA MET A 1 -15.61 -28.78 13.57
C MET A 1 -14.37 -27.94 13.90
N LYS A 2 -13.35 -28.50 14.57
CA LYS A 2 -12.08 -27.81 14.86
C LYS A 2 -11.34 -27.30 13.61
N GLU A 3 -11.16 -28.15 12.59
CA GLU A 3 -10.47 -27.77 11.34
C GLU A 3 -11.17 -26.65 10.55
N LEU A 4 -12.50 -26.60 10.56
CA LEU A 4 -13.29 -25.53 9.94
C LEU A 4 -13.03 -24.19 10.65
N MET A 5 -13.00 -24.19 11.99
CA MET A 5 -12.71 -22.99 12.78
C MET A 5 -11.27 -22.54 12.61
N GLU A 6 -10.32 -23.47 12.49
CA GLU A 6 -8.90 -23.15 12.20
C GLU A 6 -8.76 -22.52 10.80
N ASN A 7 -9.49 -23.02 9.81
CA ASN A 7 -9.52 -22.44 8.46
C ASN A 7 -10.08 -21.01 8.46
N GLU A 8 -11.19 -20.76 9.16
CA GLU A 8 -11.78 -19.42 9.29
C GLU A 8 -10.84 -18.45 10.01
N ALA A 9 -10.17 -18.90 11.08
CA ALA A 9 -9.18 -18.10 11.79
C ALA A 9 -7.98 -17.74 10.90
N PHE A 10 -7.49 -18.69 10.10
CA PHE A 10 -6.43 -18.45 9.13
C PHE A 10 -6.86 -17.43 8.06
N CYS A 11 -8.01 -17.63 7.43
CA CYS A 11 -8.55 -16.72 6.40
C CYS A 11 -8.75 -15.30 6.96
N THR A 12 -9.29 -15.21 8.18
CA THR A 12 -9.48 -13.93 8.87
C THR A 12 -8.14 -13.25 9.15
N GLY A 13 -7.16 -13.99 9.68
CA GLY A 13 -5.82 -13.48 9.94
C GLY A 13 -5.15 -12.93 8.68
N MET A 14 -5.25 -13.65 7.57
CA MET A 14 -4.75 -13.21 6.27
C MET A 14 -5.43 -11.92 5.80
N ASN A 15 -6.76 -11.86 5.85
CA ASN A 15 -7.52 -10.68 5.44
C ASN A 15 -7.19 -9.45 6.30
N VAL A 16 -7.09 -9.61 7.62
CA VAL A 16 -6.68 -8.55 8.54
C VAL A 16 -5.27 -8.07 8.21
N GLY A 17 -4.34 -8.99 7.99
CA GLY A 17 -2.96 -8.66 7.61
C GLY A 17 -2.90 -7.83 6.32
N VAL A 18 -3.57 -8.29 5.26
CA VAL A 18 -3.65 -7.58 3.97
C VAL A 18 -4.26 -6.19 4.16
N HIS A 19 -5.36 -6.09 4.90
CA HIS A 19 -6.04 -4.82 5.13
C HIS A 19 -5.15 -3.80 5.86
N LEU A 20 -4.38 -4.24 6.87
CA LEU A 20 -3.45 -3.37 7.59
C LEU A 20 -2.36 -2.80 6.68
N TYR A 21 -1.81 -3.61 5.77
CA TYR A 21 -0.82 -3.13 4.80
C TYR A 21 -1.43 -2.16 3.78
N GLN A 22 -2.64 -2.44 3.28
CA GLN A 22 -3.35 -1.51 2.40
C GLN A 22 -3.59 -0.16 3.07
N GLN A 23 -4.02 -0.14 4.34
CA GLN A 23 -4.21 1.10 5.08
C GLN A 23 -2.90 1.88 5.24
N LYS A 24 -1.77 1.22 5.50
CA LYS A 24 -0.46 1.89 5.57
C LYS A 24 -0.12 2.62 4.26
N VAL A 25 -0.34 1.97 3.11
CA VAL A 25 -0.10 2.57 1.79
C VAL A 25 -1.02 3.79 1.58
N ILE A 26 -2.31 3.64 1.87
CA ILE A 26 -3.31 4.72 1.73
C ILE A 26 -2.95 5.90 2.65
N THR A 27 -2.57 5.65 3.90
CA THR A 27 -2.18 6.69 4.86
C THR A 27 -0.91 7.40 4.42
N ALA A 28 0.11 6.67 3.95
CA ALA A 28 1.34 7.26 3.43
C ALA A 28 1.05 8.24 2.29
N HIS A 29 0.20 7.83 1.33
CA HIS A 29 -0.23 8.69 0.23
C HIS A 29 -0.99 9.93 0.72
N LYS A 30 -2.01 9.76 1.58
CA LYS A 30 -2.81 10.88 2.13
C LYS A 30 -1.96 11.89 2.90
N CYS A 31 -0.97 11.42 3.64
CA CYS A 31 -0.07 12.27 4.41
C CYS A 31 1.11 12.81 3.59
N ARG A 32 1.23 12.46 2.29
CA ARG A 32 2.39 12.76 1.44
C ARG A 32 3.72 12.38 2.11
N LYS A 33 3.73 11.25 2.80
CA LYS A 33 4.92 10.70 3.46
C LYS A 33 5.45 9.50 2.68
N PRO A 34 6.77 9.29 2.66
CA PRO A 34 7.33 8.09 2.07
C PRO A 34 6.92 6.84 2.85
N LEU A 35 6.71 5.75 2.13
CA LEU A 35 6.59 4.40 2.66
C LEU A 35 7.99 3.80 2.76
N VAL A 36 8.37 3.33 3.95
CA VAL A 36 9.64 2.62 4.16
C VAL A 36 9.40 1.13 3.96
N ILE A 37 10.11 0.51 3.01
CA ILE A 37 10.11 -0.93 2.79
C ILE A 37 11.56 -1.42 2.82
N GLY A 38 11.92 -2.20 3.85
CA GLY A 38 13.32 -2.48 4.15
C GLY A 38 14.06 -1.19 4.47
N ASP A 39 15.15 -0.94 3.74
CA ASP A 39 15.95 0.29 3.86
C ASP A 39 15.64 1.33 2.76
N SER A 40 14.60 1.08 1.94
CA SER A 40 14.26 1.90 0.78
C SER A 40 13.01 2.76 1.02
N LEU A 41 13.06 4.01 0.55
CA LEU A 41 11.94 4.96 0.56
C LEU A 41 11.16 4.90 -0.74
N TYR A 42 9.84 4.74 -0.64
CA TYR A 42 8.92 4.74 -1.76
C TYR A 42 7.90 5.87 -1.60
N TYR A 43 7.57 6.57 -2.69
CA TYR A 43 6.52 7.57 -2.70
C TYR A 43 5.32 7.03 -3.48
N VAL A 44 4.13 7.11 -2.88
CA VAL A 44 2.91 6.66 -3.51
C VAL A 44 2.31 7.86 -4.24
N GLN A 45 2.11 7.70 -5.55
CA GLN A 45 1.53 8.73 -6.42
C GLN A 45 0.25 8.23 -7.08
N ASP A 46 -0.69 9.13 -7.32
CA ASP A 46 -1.81 8.87 -8.22
C ASP A 46 -1.39 9.02 -9.69
N GLY A 47 -2.23 8.54 -10.62
CA GLY A 47 -1.91 8.57 -12.04
C GLY A 47 -1.75 9.99 -12.61
N ARG A 48 -2.38 11.00 -12.00
CA ARG A 48 -2.27 12.40 -12.42
C ARG A 48 -0.95 12.99 -11.97
N GLU A 49 -0.56 12.72 -10.71
CA GLU A 49 0.75 13.11 -10.19
C GLU A 49 1.87 12.52 -11.05
N ARG A 50 1.78 11.23 -11.36
CA ARG A 50 2.78 10.57 -12.22
C ARG A 50 2.80 11.14 -13.64
N LEU A 51 1.63 11.43 -14.22
CA LEU A 51 1.56 12.04 -15.55
C LEU A 51 2.17 13.44 -15.56
N GLN A 52 1.88 14.26 -14.54
CA GLN A 52 2.44 15.60 -14.42
C GLN A 52 3.96 15.56 -14.37
N GLU A 53 4.56 14.69 -13.54
CA GLU A 53 6.01 14.54 -13.47
C GLU A 53 6.64 14.17 -14.81
N VAL A 54 6.06 13.21 -15.53
CA VAL A 54 6.56 12.79 -16.85
C VAL A 54 6.47 13.93 -17.86
N LEU A 55 5.37 14.69 -17.87
CA LEU A 55 5.24 15.85 -18.75
C LEU A 55 6.27 16.93 -18.42
N GLU A 56 6.51 17.20 -17.13
CA GLU A 56 7.54 18.14 -16.68
C GLU A 56 8.97 17.68 -17.03
N GLU A 57 9.25 16.38 -17.02
CA GLU A 57 10.53 15.82 -17.45
C GLU A 57 10.76 15.94 -18.96
N ILE A 58 9.73 15.69 -19.78
CA ILE A 58 9.84 15.73 -21.26
C ILE A 58 9.87 17.16 -21.80
N CYS A 59 9.15 18.09 -21.15
CA CYS A 59 9.07 19.48 -21.59
C CYS A 59 10.22 20.37 -21.11
N LYS A 60 11.16 19.83 -20.31
CA LYS A 60 12.44 20.47 -19.97
C LYS A 60 13.50 20.12 -21.00
#